data_AF-A0A534BLT1-F1
#
_entry.id   AF-A0A534BLT1-F1
#
_cell.length_a   1.000
_cell.length_b   1.000
_cell.length_c   1.000
_cell.angle_alpha   90.00
_cell.angle_beta   90.00
_cell.angle_gamma   90.00
#
_symmetry.space_group_name_H-M   'P 1'
#
loop_
_entity.id
_entity.type
_entity.pdbx_description
1 polymer ?
#
loop_
_entity_poly.entity_id
_entity_poly.type
_entity_poly.pdbx_seq_one_letter_code
_entity_poly.pdbx_strand_id
1 'polypeptide(L)'
;MSSSDLQPRRDLTLTHATSLVVGITIGTGIFLKSAAMAQAVGTPALVLAAWVAAGVVAMLGALCFAELGALLPEAGGEYVYLRAAFGEVPGFLYACNSFVLGGASIAAYGAAVAIFLSDIHTFDKQWYAYSVHLFGADYSWQFGTRQLIAIGVIGVFAAINCAGVMLGGRVQTLLAVAKVAAIIAVAGGTFAFSDVHDWSNLAAPTGGASGGLAGFGAAMFAALWAYSGWQYLPMAAGEVQDPQRNLPRAIIGGSLLVLAIYLAINTAYLYALPLWQVASANSTAYPEAPSVAARAVQTFLGSRAVAVAALIFLISTVGSLNGTILARARVSYAAARDGLFAGARLLRRGARRAV
;
A
#
# COMPACT_ATOMS: atom_id res chain seq x y z
N MET A 1 -25.78 23.33 13.76
CA MET A 1 -25.09 22.03 13.87
C MET A 1 -24.17 22.11 15.06
N SER A 2 -24.51 21.37 16.10
CA SER A 2 -23.68 21.23 17.30
C SER A 2 -22.35 20.56 16.92
N SER A 3 -21.28 20.79 17.67
CA SER A 3 -20.00 20.07 17.50
C SER A 3 -20.16 18.53 17.62
N SER A 4 -21.26 18.06 18.22
CA SER A 4 -21.67 16.65 18.26
C SER A 4 -22.15 16.09 16.92
N ASP A 5 -22.66 16.93 16.00
CA ASP A 5 -23.27 16.47 14.74
C ASP A 5 -22.23 16.10 13.67
N LEU A 6 -20.96 16.45 13.89
CA LEU A 6 -19.87 16.20 12.94
C LEU A 6 -19.02 14.99 13.33
N GLN A 7 -19.23 14.36 14.48
CA GLN A 7 -18.38 13.24 14.90
C GLN A 7 -18.62 12.01 13.99
N PRO A 8 -17.55 11.37 13.48
CA PRO A 8 -17.70 10.17 12.67
C PRO A 8 -18.40 9.06 13.47
N ARG A 9 -19.28 8.32 12.81
CA ARG A 9 -19.91 7.14 13.43
C ARG A 9 -18.91 6.01 13.53
N ARG A 10 -18.87 5.35 14.69
CA ARG A 10 -18.00 4.20 14.96
C ARG A 10 -18.60 2.92 14.37
N ASP A 11 -18.54 2.79 13.04
CA ASP A 11 -19.14 1.69 12.30
C ASP A 11 -18.12 0.67 11.77
N LEU A 12 -16.82 0.95 11.86
CA LEU A 12 -15.76 0.04 11.43
C LEU A 12 -15.46 -1.00 12.53
N THR A 13 -15.76 -2.26 12.24
CA THR A 13 -15.49 -3.40 13.12
C THR A 13 -13.98 -3.73 13.14
N LEU A 14 -13.56 -4.62 14.05
CA LEU A 14 -12.18 -5.15 14.07
C LEU A 14 -11.77 -5.76 12.72
N THR A 15 -12.68 -6.47 12.05
CA THR A 15 -12.43 -7.08 10.74
C THR A 15 -12.20 -5.99 9.69
N HIS A 16 -13.02 -4.94 9.67
CA HIS A 16 -12.82 -3.82 8.75
C HIS A 16 -11.48 -3.13 9.02
N ALA A 17 -11.16 -2.85 10.28
CA ALA A 17 -9.89 -2.23 10.69
C ALA A 17 -8.67 -3.09 10.29
N THR A 18 -8.72 -4.39 10.55
CA THR A 18 -7.63 -5.32 10.16
C THR A 18 -7.51 -5.41 8.64
N SER A 19 -8.63 -5.42 7.92
CA SER A 19 -8.64 -5.41 6.45
C SER A 19 -8.09 -4.11 5.85
N LEU A 20 -8.21 -2.99 6.54
CA LEU A 20 -7.57 -1.73 6.15
C LEU A 20 -6.06 -1.85 6.29
N VAL A 21 -5.55 -2.35 7.43
CA VAL A 21 -4.11 -2.57 7.65
C VAL A 21 -3.55 -3.52 6.58
N VAL A 22 -4.12 -4.72 6.46
CA VAL A 22 -3.66 -5.75 5.51
C VAL A 22 -3.84 -5.27 4.08
N GLY A 23 -4.99 -4.68 3.76
CA GLY A 23 -5.35 -4.29 2.41
C GLY A 23 -4.64 -3.04 1.91
N ILE A 24 -4.20 -2.12 2.76
CA ILE A 24 -3.35 -1.00 2.35
C ILE A 24 -1.91 -1.48 2.21
N THR A 25 -1.40 -2.25 3.20
CA THR A 25 -0.01 -2.70 3.26
C THR A 25 0.35 -3.64 2.12
N ILE A 26 -0.49 -4.65 1.85
CA ILE A 26 -0.30 -5.56 0.73
C ILE A 26 -0.65 -4.82 -0.55
N GLY A 27 0.33 -4.12 -1.12
CA GLY A 27 0.23 -3.44 -2.40
C GLY A 27 0.92 -4.20 -3.53
N THR A 28 1.55 -3.46 -4.43
CA THR A 28 2.37 -4.03 -5.52
C THR A 28 3.76 -4.46 -5.05
N GLY A 29 4.23 -3.94 -3.91
CA GLY A 29 5.60 -4.13 -3.44
C GLY A 29 6.01 -5.59 -3.22
N ILE A 30 5.09 -6.42 -2.73
CA ILE A 30 5.37 -7.83 -2.50
C ILE A 30 5.66 -8.62 -3.79
N PHE A 31 5.24 -8.08 -4.94
CA PHE A 31 5.41 -8.75 -6.23
C PHE A 31 6.63 -8.24 -7.03
N LEU A 32 7.13 -7.04 -6.70
CA LEU A 32 8.21 -6.37 -7.43
C LEU A 32 9.52 -6.24 -6.63
N LYS A 33 9.45 -5.96 -5.31
CA LYS A 33 10.63 -5.50 -4.55
C LYS A 33 11.70 -6.55 -4.39
N SER A 34 11.34 -7.84 -4.41
CA SER A 34 12.30 -8.94 -4.27
C SER A 34 13.36 -8.94 -5.38
N ALA A 35 13.06 -8.42 -6.58
CA ALA A 35 14.04 -8.25 -7.65
C ALA A 35 15.12 -7.24 -7.28
N ALA A 36 14.71 -6.04 -6.85
CA ALA A 36 15.63 -4.99 -6.41
C ALA A 36 16.44 -5.41 -5.17
N MET A 37 15.83 -6.16 -4.25
CA MET A 37 16.52 -6.70 -3.08
C MET A 37 17.59 -7.72 -3.50
N ALA A 38 17.25 -8.66 -4.40
CA ALA A 38 18.19 -9.65 -4.92
C ALA A 38 19.38 -9.00 -5.64
N GLN A 39 19.15 -7.93 -6.41
CA GLN A 39 20.22 -7.13 -7.03
C GLN A 39 21.14 -6.48 -6.00
N ALA A 40 20.58 -6.03 -4.87
CA ALA A 40 21.33 -5.30 -3.86
C ALA A 40 22.21 -6.19 -2.96
N VAL A 41 21.77 -7.41 -2.64
CA VAL A 41 22.46 -8.28 -1.66
C VAL A 41 23.05 -9.57 -2.23
N GLY A 42 22.63 -10.00 -3.42
CA GLY A 42 23.27 -11.11 -4.14
C GLY A 42 23.10 -12.51 -3.54
N THR A 43 22.38 -12.68 -2.43
CA THR A 43 22.05 -14.02 -1.88
C THR A 43 20.58 -14.15 -1.45
N PRO A 44 19.96 -15.34 -1.59
CA PRO A 44 18.60 -15.61 -1.12
C PRO A 44 18.44 -15.36 0.39
N ALA A 45 19.43 -15.79 1.18
CA ALA A 45 19.43 -15.66 2.63
C ALA A 45 19.38 -14.19 3.07
N LEU A 46 20.14 -13.29 2.42
CA LEU A 46 20.10 -11.86 2.74
C LEU A 46 18.81 -11.19 2.28
N VAL A 47 18.18 -11.66 1.19
CA VAL A 47 16.85 -11.16 0.78
C VAL A 47 15.80 -11.49 1.85
N LEU A 48 15.77 -12.73 2.33
CA LEU A 48 14.86 -13.14 3.41
C LEU A 48 15.18 -12.45 4.73
N ALA A 49 16.47 -12.32 5.08
CA ALA A 49 16.89 -11.59 6.26
C ALA A 49 16.47 -10.11 6.21
N ALA A 50 16.54 -9.47 5.03
CA ALA A 50 16.05 -8.10 4.85
C ALA A 50 14.53 -8.00 5.02
N TRP A 51 13.74 -8.98 4.55
CA TRP A 51 12.30 -9.04 4.81
C TRP A 51 11.96 -9.19 6.30
N VAL A 52 12.71 -10.03 7.02
CA VAL A 52 12.55 -10.19 8.47
C VAL A 52 12.94 -8.91 9.20
N ALA A 53 14.13 -8.37 8.92
CA ALA A 53 14.64 -7.16 9.58
C ALA A 53 13.72 -5.96 9.35
N ALA A 54 13.29 -5.72 8.11
CA ALA A 54 12.33 -4.68 7.80
C ALA A 54 10.97 -4.92 8.47
N GLY A 55 10.52 -6.18 8.55
CA GLY A 55 9.29 -6.55 9.23
C GLY A 55 9.33 -6.30 10.74
N VAL A 56 10.46 -6.59 11.40
CA VAL A 56 10.69 -6.26 12.81
C VAL A 56 10.67 -4.75 13.02
N VAL A 57 11.37 -3.97 12.18
CA VAL A 57 11.36 -2.50 12.27
C VAL A 57 9.94 -1.95 12.05
N ALA A 58 9.20 -2.48 11.07
CA ALA A 58 7.81 -2.11 10.82
C ALA A 58 6.92 -2.45 12.02
N MET A 59 7.13 -3.61 12.67
CA MET A 59 6.39 -4.01 13.88
C MET A 59 6.64 -3.06 15.05
N LEU A 60 7.89 -2.65 15.27
CA LEU A 60 8.23 -1.68 16.31
C LEU A 60 7.50 -0.34 16.07
N GLY A 61 7.47 0.14 14.82
CA GLY A 61 6.67 1.31 14.45
C GLY A 61 5.17 1.10 14.65
N ALA A 62 4.67 -0.08 14.27
CA ALA A 62 3.26 -0.45 14.44
C ALA A 62 2.84 -0.49 15.91
N LEU A 63 3.70 -0.95 16.82
CA LEU A 63 3.44 -0.94 18.27
C LEU A 63 3.31 0.49 18.81
N CYS A 64 4.21 1.40 18.40
CA CYS A 64 4.11 2.81 18.78
C CYS A 64 2.78 3.43 18.30
N PHE A 65 2.37 3.14 17.06
CA PHE A 65 1.11 3.65 16.51
C PHE A 65 -0.13 2.96 17.10
N ALA A 66 -0.02 1.71 17.53
CA ALA A 66 -1.07 1.02 18.26
C ALA A 66 -1.35 1.71 19.61
N GLU A 67 -0.29 2.06 20.35
CA GLU A 67 -0.41 2.79 21.61
C GLU A 67 -0.97 4.20 21.41
N LEU A 68 -0.40 4.97 20.46
CA LEU A 68 -0.90 6.31 20.14
C LEU A 68 -2.34 6.31 19.63
N GLY A 69 -2.72 5.30 18.82
CA GLY A 69 -4.08 5.11 18.33
C GLY A 69 -5.09 4.78 19.42
N ALA A 70 -4.69 4.00 20.41
CA ALA A 70 -5.53 3.75 21.57
C ALA A 70 -5.63 4.97 22.51
N LEU A 71 -4.55 5.74 22.66
CA LEU A 71 -4.50 6.91 23.51
C LEU A 71 -5.30 8.09 22.95
N LEU A 72 -5.18 8.33 21.64
CA LEU A 72 -5.82 9.45 20.92
C LEU A 72 -6.69 8.91 19.78
N PRO A 73 -7.85 8.28 20.08
CA PRO A 73 -8.70 7.60 19.10
C PRO A 73 -9.59 8.58 18.32
N GLU A 74 -8.99 9.62 17.75
CA GLU A 74 -9.65 10.62 16.92
C GLU A 74 -9.34 10.41 15.44
N ALA A 75 -10.25 10.85 14.56
CA ALA A 75 -9.96 10.91 13.14
C ALA A 75 -8.79 11.88 12.87
N GLY A 76 -7.82 11.45 12.05
CA GLY A 76 -6.69 12.27 11.63
C GLY A 76 -5.30 11.66 11.82
N GLY A 77 -5.16 10.60 12.62
CA GLY A 77 -3.91 9.84 12.74
C GLY A 77 -2.73 10.72 13.17
N GLU A 78 -1.64 10.71 12.41
CA GLU A 78 -0.41 11.45 12.73
C GLU A 78 -0.62 12.95 12.85
N TYR A 79 -1.62 13.52 12.16
CA TYR A 79 -1.99 14.93 12.35
C TYR A 79 -2.35 15.20 13.83
N VAL A 80 -3.17 14.33 14.43
CA VAL A 80 -3.59 14.44 15.82
C VAL A 80 -2.39 14.25 16.75
N TYR A 81 -1.53 13.28 16.46
CA TYR A 81 -0.35 12.98 17.30
C TYR A 81 0.66 14.12 17.30
N LEU A 82 1.00 14.63 16.12
CA LEU A 82 1.94 15.74 15.97
C LEU A 82 1.39 17.02 16.59
N ARG A 83 0.08 17.27 16.45
CA ARG A 83 -0.57 18.41 17.08
C ARG A 83 -0.57 18.31 18.60
N ALA A 84 -0.86 17.12 19.14
CA ALA A 84 -0.88 16.88 20.58
C ALA A 84 0.53 17.00 21.20
N ALA A 85 1.56 16.52 20.50
CA ALA A 85 2.94 16.51 21.01
C ALA A 85 3.67 17.85 20.82
N PHE A 86 3.48 18.51 19.68
CA PHE A 86 4.32 19.66 19.27
C PHE A 86 3.52 20.94 18.95
N GLY A 87 2.19 20.93 19.16
CA GLY A 87 1.33 22.10 18.95
C GLY A 87 0.84 22.27 17.52
N GLU A 88 0.23 23.43 17.25
CA GLU A 88 -0.56 23.63 16.03
C GLU A 88 0.26 23.72 14.74
N VAL A 89 1.48 24.28 14.80
CA VAL A 89 2.32 24.49 13.60
C VAL A 89 2.78 23.16 12.98
N PRO A 90 3.36 22.20 13.73
CA PRO A 90 3.73 20.91 13.16
C PRO A 90 2.53 20.10 12.66
N GLY A 91 1.40 20.16 13.38
CA GLY A 91 0.14 19.57 12.93
C GLY A 91 -0.33 20.18 11.60
N PHE A 92 -0.32 21.50 11.47
CA PHE A 92 -0.66 22.19 10.23
C PHE A 92 0.23 21.81 9.06
N LEU A 93 1.56 21.80 9.26
CA LEU A 93 2.52 21.40 8.22
C LEU A 93 2.27 19.96 7.76
N TYR A 94 2.01 19.04 8.69
CA TYR A 94 1.64 17.67 8.35
C TYR A 94 0.32 17.60 7.57
N ALA A 95 -0.71 18.35 7.98
CA ALA A 95 -1.98 18.38 7.27
C ALA A 95 -1.84 18.90 5.83
N CYS A 96 -1.06 19.97 5.62
CA CYS A 96 -0.73 20.49 4.29
C CYS A 96 0.02 19.45 3.44
N ASN A 97 1.06 18.83 4.01
CA ASN A 97 1.82 17.78 3.34
C ASN A 97 0.91 16.58 2.97
N SER A 98 0.07 16.14 3.89
CA SER A 98 -0.84 15.01 3.69
C SER A 98 -1.93 15.33 2.68
N PHE A 99 -2.39 16.57 2.59
CA PHE A 99 -3.35 17.02 1.57
C PHE A 99 -2.74 17.02 0.17
N VAL A 100 -1.53 17.59 0.00
CA VAL A 100 -0.86 17.70 -1.31
C VAL A 100 -0.34 16.35 -1.80
N LEU A 101 0.44 15.65 -0.98
CA LEU A 101 0.93 14.29 -1.31
C LEU A 101 -0.20 13.24 -1.24
N GLY A 102 -1.35 13.65 -0.68
CA GLY A 102 -2.68 13.03 -0.72
C GLY A 102 -3.00 12.38 -2.04
N GLY A 103 -3.27 13.29 -2.97
CA GLY A 103 -3.67 12.98 -4.32
C GLY A 103 -2.58 12.23 -5.10
N ALA A 104 -1.30 12.51 -4.85
CA ALA A 104 -0.20 11.87 -5.57
C ALA A 104 -0.20 10.34 -5.38
N SER A 105 -0.36 9.84 -4.15
CA SER A 105 -0.42 8.38 -3.91
C SER A 105 -1.68 7.76 -4.52
N ILE A 106 -2.83 8.43 -4.43
CA ILE A 106 -4.10 7.96 -5.01
C ILE A 106 -3.99 7.91 -6.54
N ALA A 107 -3.38 8.92 -7.16
CA ALA A 107 -3.11 8.97 -8.59
C ALA A 107 -2.14 7.86 -9.03
N ALA A 108 -1.10 7.58 -8.24
CA ALA A 108 -0.16 6.50 -8.51
C ALA A 108 -0.85 5.13 -8.51
N TYR A 109 -1.77 4.86 -7.56
CA TYR A 109 -2.57 3.63 -7.57
C TYR A 109 -3.54 3.58 -8.76
N GLY A 110 -4.19 4.69 -9.12
CA GLY A 110 -5.04 4.76 -10.32
C GLY A 110 -4.26 4.49 -11.61
N ALA A 111 -3.05 5.05 -11.73
CA ALA A 111 -2.15 4.78 -12.85
C ALA A 111 -1.70 3.32 -12.88
N ALA A 112 -1.36 2.73 -11.73
CA ALA A 112 -1.00 1.31 -11.64
C ALA A 112 -2.16 0.39 -12.06
N VAL A 113 -3.41 0.72 -11.72
CA VAL A 113 -4.61 0.03 -12.23
C VAL A 113 -4.66 0.04 -13.75
N ALA A 114 -4.45 1.22 -14.36
CA ALA A 114 -4.44 1.35 -15.81
C ALA A 114 -3.27 0.58 -16.47
N ILE A 115 -2.09 0.55 -15.84
CA ILE A 115 -0.94 -0.21 -16.33
C ILE A 115 -1.23 -1.71 -16.33
N PHE A 116 -1.64 -2.28 -15.18
CA PHE A 116 -1.89 -3.72 -15.09
C PHE A 116 -3.09 -4.18 -15.94
N LEU A 117 -4.09 -3.32 -16.11
CA LEU A 117 -5.20 -3.62 -17.01
C LEU A 117 -4.74 -3.61 -18.48
N SER A 118 -3.74 -2.78 -18.83
CA SER A 118 -3.14 -2.75 -20.17
C SER A 118 -2.35 -4.01 -20.51
N ASP A 119 -1.88 -4.76 -19.49
CA ASP A 119 -1.20 -6.05 -19.69
C ASP A 119 -2.18 -7.17 -20.06
N ILE A 120 -3.47 -7.01 -19.73
CA ILE A 120 -4.54 -7.96 -20.08
C ILE A 120 -5.17 -7.59 -21.42
N HIS A 121 -5.44 -6.30 -21.63
CA HIS A 121 -6.01 -5.79 -22.86
C HIS A 121 -5.31 -4.49 -23.23
N THR A 122 -4.62 -4.46 -24.37
CA THR A 122 -3.83 -3.29 -24.75
C THR A 122 -4.72 -2.08 -25.06
N PHE A 123 -4.45 -0.96 -24.37
CA PHE A 123 -4.99 0.35 -24.71
C PHE A 123 -3.89 1.39 -24.67
N ASP A 124 -3.60 1.97 -25.84
CA ASP A 124 -2.44 2.82 -26.10
C ASP A 124 -2.82 4.16 -26.75
N LYS A 125 -4.10 4.41 -27.04
CA LYS A 125 -4.54 5.70 -27.60
C LYS A 125 -4.15 6.85 -26.68
N GLN A 126 -3.27 7.72 -27.19
CA GLN A 126 -2.88 8.99 -26.62
C GLN A 126 -3.42 10.12 -27.49
N TRP A 127 -4.17 11.05 -26.89
CA TRP A 127 -4.73 12.21 -27.60
C TRP A 127 -3.84 13.43 -27.50
N TYR A 128 -3.21 13.62 -26.35
CA TYR A 128 -2.30 14.73 -26.10
C TYR A 128 -1.02 14.20 -25.48
N ALA A 129 0.11 14.64 -26.02
CA ALA A 129 1.42 14.46 -25.44
C ALA A 129 2.20 15.77 -25.57
N TYR A 130 2.69 16.30 -24.47
CA TYR A 130 3.49 17.51 -24.43
C TYR A 130 4.68 17.29 -23.51
N SER A 131 5.89 17.51 -24.01
CA SER A 131 7.10 17.41 -23.20
C SER A 131 7.65 18.82 -22.97
N VAL A 132 7.96 19.14 -21.72
CA VAL A 132 8.59 20.39 -21.35
C VAL A 132 9.89 20.12 -20.60
N HIS A 133 10.92 20.87 -20.92
CA HIS A 133 12.19 20.82 -20.21
C HIS A 133 12.18 21.89 -19.12
N LEU A 134 12.16 21.48 -17.86
CA LEU A 134 12.15 22.38 -16.69
C LEU A 134 13.18 21.89 -15.68
N PHE A 135 13.92 22.81 -15.06
CA PHE A 135 14.87 22.49 -13.99
C PHE A 135 15.87 21.35 -14.32
N GLY A 136 16.30 21.24 -15.59
CA GLY A 136 17.22 20.21 -16.04
C GLY A 136 16.61 18.80 -16.19
N ALA A 137 15.27 18.69 -16.16
CA ALA A 137 14.56 17.43 -16.34
C ALA A 137 13.46 17.57 -17.42
N ASP A 138 13.29 16.50 -18.20
CA ASP A 138 12.20 16.39 -19.16
C ASP A 138 10.93 15.88 -18.48
N TYR A 139 9.89 16.72 -18.48
CA TYR A 139 8.57 16.36 -17.99
C TYR A 139 7.66 16.09 -19.18
N SER A 140 7.33 14.81 -19.41
CA SER A 140 6.33 14.42 -20.40
C SER A 140 4.94 14.36 -19.76
N TRP A 141 4.03 15.21 -20.24
CA TRP A 141 2.62 15.16 -19.92
C TRP A 141 1.89 14.42 -21.03
N GLN A 142 1.15 13.38 -20.66
CA GLN A 142 0.38 12.57 -21.61
C GLN A 142 -1.06 12.43 -21.12
N PHE A 143 -2.01 12.57 -22.04
CA PHE A 143 -3.42 12.31 -21.80
C PHE A 143 -3.96 11.35 -22.85
N GLY A 144 -4.35 10.18 -22.39
CA GLY A 144 -4.77 9.04 -23.19
C GLY A 144 -5.75 8.16 -22.43
N THR A 145 -5.99 6.97 -22.99
CA THR A 145 -6.96 6.01 -22.44
C THR A 145 -6.57 5.56 -21.04
N ARG A 146 -5.26 5.41 -20.76
CA ARG A 146 -4.73 5.04 -19.44
C ARG A 146 -5.10 6.07 -18.36
N GLN A 147 -4.99 7.36 -18.65
CA GLN A 147 -5.34 8.44 -17.73
C GLN A 147 -6.85 8.47 -17.46
N LEU A 148 -7.69 8.25 -18.48
CA LEU A 148 -9.14 8.17 -18.29
C LEU A 148 -9.56 7.00 -17.40
N ILE A 149 -8.95 5.82 -17.59
CA ILE A 149 -9.18 4.66 -16.72
C ILE A 149 -8.76 4.96 -15.29
N ALA A 150 -7.59 5.57 -15.10
CA ALA A 150 -7.10 5.97 -13.78
C ALA A 150 -8.06 6.96 -13.08
N ILE A 151 -8.54 7.99 -13.79
CA ILE A 151 -9.52 8.94 -13.27
C ILE A 151 -10.84 8.24 -12.94
N GLY A 152 -11.32 7.37 -13.83
CA GLY A 152 -12.56 6.63 -13.68
C GLY A 152 -12.56 5.73 -12.44
N VAL A 153 -11.50 4.93 -12.25
CA VAL A 153 -11.39 4.05 -11.08
C VAL A 153 -11.30 4.85 -9.78
N ILE A 154 -10.54 5.95 -9.76
CA ILE A 154 -10.48 6.85 -8.60
C ILE A 154 -11.87 7.41 -8.30
N GLY A 155 -12.60 7.87 -9.33
CA GLY A 155 -13.94 8.41 -9.19
C GLY A 155 -14.93 7.40 -8.62
N VAL A 156 -14.90 6.15 -9.09
CA VAL A 156 -15.74 5.05 -8.58
C VAL A 156 -15.46 4.79 -7.10
N PHE A 157 -14.19 4.63 -6.72
CA PHE A 157 -13.86 4.36 -5.31
C PHE A 157 -14.10 5.57 -4.41
N ALA A 158 -13.90 6.79 -4.92
CA ALA A 158 -14.30 8.00 -4.21
C ALA A 158 -15.81 8.03 -3.97
N ALA A 159 -16.63 7.73 -4.99
CA ALA A 159 -18.09 7.67 -4.86
C ALA A 159 -18.55 6.62 -3.85
N ILE A 160 -17.96 5.41 -3.87
CA ILE A 160 -18.22 4.35 -2.89
C ILE A 160 -17.93 4.83 -1.47
N ASN A 161 -16.79 5.49 -1.26
CA ASN A 161 -16.39 5.99 0.06
C ASN A 161 -17.24 7.19 0.53
N CYS A 162 -17.74 8.01 -0.40
CA CYS A 162 -18.69 9.10 -0.11
C CYS A 162 -20.10 8.57 0.19
N ALA A 163 -20.52 7.45 -0.39
CA ALA A 163 -21.83 6.85 -0.14
C ALA A 163 -21.96 6.28 1.28
N GLY A 164 -20.85 5.89 1.92
CA GLY A 164 -20.83 5.56 3.34
C GLY A 164 -19.58 4.78 3.77
N VAL A 165 -19.10 5.07 4.98
CA VAL A 165 -17.90 4.42 5.57
C VAL A 165 -18.05 2.90 5.66
N MET A 166 -19.24 2.40 5.98
CA MET A 166 -19.50 0.95 6.04
C MET A 166 -19.37 0.28 4.67
N LEU A 167 -19.85 0.95 3.60
CA LEU A 167 -19.74 0.41 2.25
C LEU A 167 -18.26 0.35 1.84
N GLY A 168 -17.52 1.44 2.06
CA GLY A 168 -16.07 1.48 1.84
C GLY A 168 -15.31 0.41 2.63
N GLY A 169 -15.67 0.19 3.90
CA GLY A 169 -15.10 -0.87 4.75
C GLY A 169 -15.42 -2.30 4.30
N ARG A 170 -16.64 -2.55 3.82
CA ARG A 170 -17.03 -3.86 3.25
C ARG A 170 -16.29 -4.14 1.95
N VAL A 171 -16.22 -3.16 1.06
CA VAL A 171 -15.44 -3.26 -0.19
C VAL A 171 -13.96 -3.49 0.12
N GLN A 172 -13.42 -2.79 1.12
CA GLN A 172 -12.05 -3.01 1.59
C GLN A 172 -11.84 -4.45 2.07
N THR A 173 -12.77 -4.97 2.86
CA THR A 173 -12.69 -6.32 3.41
C THR A 173 -12.71 -7.37 2.30
N LEU A 174 -13.64 -7.24 1.36
CA LEU A 174 -13.73 -8.13 0.19
C LEU A 174 -12.42 -8.12 -0.61
N LEU A 175 -11.92 -6.92 -0.92
CA LEU A 175 -10.66 -6.78 -1.66
C LEU A 175 -9.50 -7.40 -0.85
N ALA A 176 -9.36 -7.08 0.43
CA ALA A 176 -8.33 -7.63 1.32
C ALA A 176 -8.33 -9.16 1.38
N VAL A 177 -9.51 -9.79 1.47
CA VAL A 177 -9.63 -11.25 1.42
C VAL A 177 -9.19 -11.77 0.05
N ALA A 178 -9.64 -11.14 -1.04
CA ALA A 178 -9.29 -11.55 -2.40
C ALA A 178 -7.77 -11.46 -2.68
N LYS A 179 -7.09 -10.38 -2.27
CA LYS A 179 -5.62 -10.27 -2.41
C LYS A 179 -4.87 -11.27 -1.54
N VAL A 180 -5.28 -11.49 -0.30
CA VAL A 180 -4.64 -12.50 0.56
C VAL A 180 -4.82 -13.90 -0.02
N ALA A 181 -6.03 -14.25 -0.45
CA ALA A 181 -6.32 -15.52 -1.11
C ALA A 181 -5.49 -15.70 -2.38
N ALA A 182 -5.35 -14.66 -3.21
CA ALA A 182 -4.51 -14.68 -4.39
C ALA A 182 -3.03 -14.95 -4.06
N ILE A 183 -2.47 -14.31 -3.03
CA ILE A 183 -1.08 -14.52 -2.63
C ILE A 183 -0.88 -15.94 -2.08
N ILE A 184 -1.81 -16.43 -1.27
CA ILE A 184 -1.78 -17.81 -0.76
C ILE A 184 -1.87 -18.80 -1.92
N ALA A 185 -2.71 -18.55 -2.92
CA ALA A 185 -2.82 -19.38 -4.12
C ALA A 185 -1.52 -19.38 -4.94
N VAL A 186 -0.85 -18.23 -5.08
CA VAL A 186 0.46 -18.16 -5.75
C VAL A 186 1.51 -18.93 -4.95
N ALA A 187 1.63 -18.69 -3.64
CA ALA A 187 2.61 -19.39 -2.80
C ALA A 187 2.36 -20.91 -2.80
N GLY A 188 1.12 -21.33 -2.51
CA GLY A 188 0.73 -22.73 -2.48
C GLY A 188 0.85 -23.42 -3.84
N GLY A 189 0.45 -22.74 -4.92
CA GLY A 189 0.60 -23.26 -6.28
C GLY A 189 2.07 -23.41 -6.68
N THR A 190 2.92 -22.45 -6.29
CA THR A 190 4.37 -22.53 -6.50
C THR A 190 4.98 -23.70 -5.72
N PHE A 191 4.60 -23.92 -4.46
CA PHE A 191 5.10 -25.05 -3.68
C PHE A 191 4.61 -26.41 -4.21
N ALA A 192 3.36 -26.50 -4.66
CA ALA A 192 2.72 -27.76 -5.01
C ALA A 192 2.93 -28.19 -6.47
N PHE A 193 3.03 -27.24 -7.40
CA PHE A 193 2.91 -27.51 -8.84
C PHE A 193 4.03 -26.93 -9.69
N SER A 194 5.02 -26.26 -9.10
CA SER A 194 6.12 -25.69 -9.89
C SER A 194 6.94 -26.81 -10.57
N ASP A 195 7.10 -26.71 -11.89
CA ASP A 195 7.91 -27.64 -12.69
C ASP A 195 9.42 -27.49 -12.40
N VAL A 196 9.81 -26.36 -11.79
CA VAL A 196 11.17 -26.03 -11.40
C VAL A 196 11.17 -25.77 -9.91
N HIS A 197 11.48 -26.78 -9.11
CA HIS A 197 11.44 -26.68 -7.65
C HIS A 197 12.71 -27.26 -7.03
N ASP A 198 13.47 -26.43 -6.33
CA ASP A 198 14.67 -26.90 -5.63
C ASP A 198 15.00 -26.03 -4.41
N TRP A 199 15.11 -26.67 -3.24
CA TRP A 199 15.58 -26.03 -2.03
C TRP A 199 17.04 -25.56 -2.14
N SER A 200 17.83 -26.12 -3.08
CA SER A 200 19.18 -25.66 -3.40
C SER A 200 19.21 -24.23 -3.91
N ASN A 201 18.10 -23.70 -4.46
CA ASN A 201 17.98 -22.30 -4.88
C ASN A 201 18.09 -21.31 -3.71
N LEU A 202 17.87 -21.75 -2.46
CA LEU A 202 18.10 -20.94 -1.27
C LEU A 202 19.56 -20.95 -0.78
N ALA A 203 20.40 -21.83 -1.33
CA ALA A 203 21.82 -21.84 -1.01
C ALA A 203 22.51 -20.58 -1.54
N ALA A 204 23.64 -20.24 -0.93
CA ALA A 204 24.44 -19.12 -1.39
C ALA A 204 24.96 -19.39 -2.83
N PRO A 205 24.78 -18.46 -3.78
CA PRO A 205 25.37 -18.59 -5.11
C PRO A 205 26.90 -18.62 -5.03
N THR A 206 27.54 -19.23 -6.02
CA THR A 206 29.02 -19.30 -6.12
C THR A 206 29.70 -17.94 -6.15
N GLY A 207 28.98 -16.86 -6.52
CA GLY A 207 29.46 -15.48 -6.51
C GLY A 207 29.37 -14.76 -5.15
N GLY A 208 28.79 -15.38 -4.12
CA GLY A 208 28.69 -14.82 -2.77
C GLY A 208 27.75 -13.61 -2.65
N ALA A 209 27.73 -13.00 -1.45
CA ALA A 209 26.97 -11.79 -1.19
C ALA A 209 27.57 -10.55 -1.87
N SER A 210 26.70 -9.63 -2.30
CA SER A 210 27.07 -8.35 -2.89
C SER A 210 26.57 -7.18 -2.04
N GLY A 211 27.11 -5.98 -2.30
CA GLY A 211 26.62 -4.72 -1.73
C GLY A 211 26.93 -4.46 -0.25
N GLY A 212 27.33 -5.46 0.53
CA GLY A 212 27.68 -5.31 1.94
C GLY A 212 26.57 -4.65 2.78
N LEU A 213 26.94 -3.85 3.78
CA LEU A 213 25.98 -3.16 4.65
C LEU A 213 25.08 -2.18 3.87
N ALA A 214 25.62 -1.49 2.86
CA ALA A 214 24.86 -0.56 2.04
C ALA A 214 23.81 -1.27 1.18
N GLY A 215 24.17 -2.39 0.56
CA GLY A 215 23.25 -3.24 -0.20
C GLY A 215 22.15 -3.83 0.69
N PHE A 216 22.50 -4.29 1.89
CA PHE A 216 21.52 -4.75 2.86
C PHE A 216 20.57 -3.62 3.30
N GLY A 217 21.10 -2.42 3.56
CA GLY A 217 20.29 -1.24 3.85
C GLY A 217 19.34 -0.87 2.71
N ALA A 218 19.79 -0.94 1.46
CA ALA A 218 18.94 -0.72 0.29
C ALA A 218 17.83 -1.77 0.15
N ALA A 219 18.14 -3.04 0.40
CA ALA A 219 17.14 -4.12 0.42
C ALA A 219 16.13 -3.95 1.56
N MET A 220 16.58 -3.55 2.75
CA MET A 220 15.68 -3.22 3.86
C MET A 220 14.76 -2.04 3.52
N PHE A 221 15.28 -0.98 2.88
CA PHE A 221 14.47 0.16 2.46
C PHE A 221 13.40 -0.25 1.44
N ALA A 222 13.76 -1.11 0.48
CA ALA A 222 12.82 -1.68 -0.48
C ALA A 222 11.71 -2.51 0.21
N ALA A 223 12.07 -3.31 1.23
CA ALA A 223 11.12 -4.09 2.02
C ALA A 223 10.23 -3.21 2.91
N LEU A 224 10.79 -2.19 3.57
CA LEU A 224 10.04 -1.22 4.39
C LEU A 224 8.98 -0.50 3.57
N TRP A 225 9.27 -0.17 2.31
CA TRP A 225 8.25 0.36 1.41
C TRP A 225 7.07 -0.60 1.21
N ALA A 226 7.33 -1.90 1.10
CA ALA A 226 6.27 -2.91 0.98
C ALA A 226 5.53 -3.18 2.30
N TYR A 227 6.13 -2.89 3.46
CA TYR A 227 5.48 -2.95 4.78
C TYR A 227 4.70 -1.67 5.14
N SER A 228 4.79 -0.62 4.33
CA SER A 228 4.07 0.63 4.56
C SER A 228 2.57 0.44 4.35
N GLY A 229 1.76 0.69 5.38
CA GLY A 229 0.31 0.61 5.30
C GLY A 229 -0.41 0.57 6.65
N TRP A 230 0.23 0.04 7.69
CA TRP A 230 -0.33 -0.02 9.04
C TRP A 230 -0.57 1.36 9.67
N GLN A 231 0.21 2.37 9.29
CA GLN A 231 0.08 3.75 9.79
C GLN A 231 -1.19 4.47 9.31
N TYR A 232 -1.86 3.94 8.29
CA TYR A 232 -3.08 4.57 7.75
C TYR A 232 -4.33 4.30 8.58
N LEU A 233 -4.39 3.17 9.30
CA LEU A 233 -5.58 2.83 10.11
C LEU A 233 -5.88 3.89 11.19
N PRO A 234 -4.88 4.40 11.94
CA PRO A 234 -5.04 5.54 12.84
C PRO A 234 -5.74 6.77 12.26
N MET A 235 -5.61 7.04 10.96
CA MET A 235 -6.32 8.16 10.32
C MET A 235 -7.84 7.99 10.42
N ALA A 236 -8.33 6.75 10.39
CA ALA A 236 -9.74 6.38 10.53
C ALA A 236 -10.14 5.99 11.96
N ALA A 237 -9.31 6.26 12.98
CA ALA A 237 -9.55 5.84 14.37
C ALA A 237 -10.92 6.28 14.92
N GLY A 238 -11.38 7.47 14.56
CA GLY A 238 -12.69 7.99 14.97
C GLY A 238 -13.90 7.18 14.49
N GLU A 239 -13.72 6.32 13.47
CA GLU A 239 -14.77 5.47 12.88
C GLU A 239 -14.67 4.01 13.35
N VAL A 240 -13.64 3.65 14.12
CA VAL A 240 -13.43 2.29 14.62
C VAL A 240 -14.24 2.06 15.90
N GLN A 241 -14.94 0.93 15.96
CA GLN A 241 -15.63 0.44 17.16
C GLN A 241 -14.63 0.10 18.24
N ASP A 242 -14.90 0.47 19.50
CA ASP A 242 -14.02 0.22 20.65
C ASP A 242 -12.53 0.48 20.33
N PRO A 243 -12.16 1.69 19.88
CA PRO A 243 -10.88 1.96 19.25
C PRO A 243 -9.68 1.65 20.17
N GLN A 244 -9.83 1.83 21.49
CA GLN A 244 -8.81 1.47 22.49
C GLN A 244 -8.43 -0.01 22.48
N ARG A 245 -9.32 -0.90 22.02
CA ARG A 245 -9.07 -2.34 21.90
C ARG A 245 -8.83 -2.75 20.46
N ASN A 246 -9.64 -2.24 19.54
CA ASN A 246 -9.63 -2.72 18.16
C ASN A 246 -8.51 -2.10 17.31
N LEU A 247 -8.06 -0.86 17.57
CA LEU A 247 -6.91 -0.30 16.86
C LEU A 247 -5.63 -1.09 17.16
N PRO A 248 -5.23 -1.32 18.42
CA PRO A 248 -4.04 -2.13 18.70
C PRO A 248 -4.11 -3.53 18.10
N ARG A 249 -5.25 -4.21 18.26
CA ARG A 249 -5.45 -5.56 17.73
C ARG A 249 -5.34 -5.62 16.20
N ALA A 250 -5.94 -4.66 15.51
CA ALA A 250 -5.89 -4.60 14.05
C ALA A 250 -4.49 -4.26 13.52
N ILE A 251 -3.80 -3.30 14.15
CA ILE A 251 -2.45 -2.87 13.76
C ILE A 251 -1.45 -4.01 13.98
N ILE A 252 -1.43 -4.60 15.17
CA ILE A 252 -0.48 -5.66 15.53
C ILE A 252 -0.81 -6.94 14.74
N GLY A 253 -2.06 -7.39 14.79
CA GLY A 253 -2.49 -8.63 14.13
C GLY A 253 -2.37 -8.53 12.61
N GLY A 254 -2.76 -7.39 12.02
CA GLY A 254 -2.61 -7.13 10.59
C GLY A 254 -1.15 -7.11 10.16
N SER A 255 -0.28 -6.43 10.90
CA SER A 255 1.16 -6.37 10.59
C SER A 255 1.84 -7.73 10.73
N LEU A 256 1.50 -8.54 11.75
CA LEU A 256 2.01 -9.90 11.91
C LEU A 256 1.57 -10.81 10.76
N LEU A 257 0.31 -10.70 10.35
CA LEU A 257 -0.22 -11.44 9.20
C LEU A 257 0.52 -11.07 7.91
N VAL A 258 0.76 -9.78 7.67
CA VAL A 258 1.54 -9.32 6.51
C VAL A 258 2.96 -9.88 6.53
N LEU A 259 3.64 -9.83 7.69
CA LEU A 259 4.98 -10.42 7.85
C LEU A 259 4.98 -11.90 7.48
N ALA A 260 4.04 -12.68 8.01
CA ALA A 260 3.93 -14.11 7.71
C ALA A 260 3.69 -14.37 6.21
N ILE A 261 2.76 -13.63 5.59
CA ILE A 261 2.47 -13.73 4.16
C ILE A 261 3.70 -13.39 3.32
N TYR A 262 4.41 -12.32 3.68
CA TYR A 262 5.57 -11.85 2.93
C TYR A 262 6.73 -12.85 2.99
N LEU A 263 6.98 -13.46 4.14
CA LEU A 263 7.99 -14.51 4.25
C LEU A 263 7.57 -15.77 3.48
N ALA A 264 6.31 -16.19 3.57
CA ALA A 264 5.82 -17.37 2.86
C ALA A 264 5.96 -17.23 1.34
N ILE A 265 5.49 -16.12 0.77
CA ILE A 265 5.54 -15.91 -0.69
C ILE A 265 6.97 -15.70 -1.21
N ASN A 266 7.83 -14.99 -0.48
CA ASN A 266 9.23 -14.83 -0.90
C ASN A 266 10.02 -16.13 -0.81
N THR A 267 9.71 -16.98 0.18
CA THR A 267 10.27 -18.33 0.24
C THR A 267 9.79 -19.16 -0.95
N ALA A 268 8.51 -19.05 -1.32
CA ALA A 268 7.98 -19.72 -2.52
C ALA A 268 8.69 -19.25 -3.81
N TYR A 269 8.93 -17.94 -3.95
CA TYR A 269 9.70 -17.42 -5.09
C TYR A 269 11.11 -17.98 -5.16
N LEU A 270 11.82 -18.02 -4.04
CA LEU A 270 13.19 -18.53 -3.97
C LEU A 270 13.27 -20.05 -4.05
N TYR A 271 12.19 -20.76 -3.77
CA TYR A 271 12.06 -22.20 -4.00
C TYR A 271 11.94 -22.52 -5.50
N ALA A 272 11.14 -21.75 -6.22
CA ALA A 272 10.87 -21.99 -7.64
C ALA A 272 11.83 -21.29 -8.61
N LEU A 273 12.50 -20.22 -8.19
CA LEU A 273 13.34 -19.41 -9.05
C LEU A 273 14.76 -19.30 -8.46
N PRO A 274 15.81 -19.65 -9.23
CA PRO A 274 17.17 -19.33 -8.83
C PRO A 274 17.35 -17.81 -8.74
N LEU A 275 18.24 -17.35 -7.86
CA LEU A 275 18.35 -15.92 -7.53
C LEU A 275 18.54 -15.01 -8.76
N TRP A 276 19.26 -15.44 -9.79
CA TRP A 276 19.46 -14.66 -11.01
C TRP A 276 18.16 -14.40 -11.78
N GLN A 277 17.18 -15.31 -11.71
CA GLN A 277 15.83 -15.10 -12.26
C GLN A 277 15.01 -14.16 -11.38
N VAL A 278 15.24 -14.11 -10.07
CA VAL A 278 14.62 -13.08 -9.22
C VAL A 278 15.24 -11.72 -9.50
N ALA A 279 16.56 -11.63 -9.57
CA ALA A 279 17.31 -10.39 -9.79
C ALA A 279 17.07 -9.77 -11.18
N SER A 280 16.76 -10.58 -12.20
CA SER A 280 16.45 -10.09 -13.56
C SER A 280 14.96 -9.86 -13.81
N ALA A 281 14.11 -9.94 -12.78
CA ALA A 281 12.68 -9.66 -12.88
C ALA A 281 12.38 -8.15 -12.86
N ASN A 282 11.11 -7.80 -13.04
CA ASN A 282 10.65 -6.41 -13.13
C ASN A 282 11.24 -5.51 -12.04
N SER A 283 12.01 -4.51 -12.45
CA SER A 283 12.70 -3.57 -11.57
C SER A 283 13.16 -2.35 -12.39
N THR A 284 13.75 -1.35 -11.74
CA THR A 284 14.34 -0.20 -12.43
C THR A 284 15.42 -0.61 -13.45
N ALA A 285 16.17 -1.69 -13.17
CA ALA A 285 17.17 -2.22 -14.10
C ALA A 285 16.57 -3.05 -15.25
N TYR A 286 15.39 -3.64 -15.05
CA TYR A 286 14.71 -4.52 -16.02
C TYR A 286 13.23 -4.14 -16.14
N PRO A 287 12.89 -2.98 -16.73
CA PRO A 287 11.53 -2.45 -16.74
C PRO A 287 10.55 -3.30 -17.55
N GLU A 288 11.04 -4.00 -18.58
CA GLU A 288 10.23 -4.85 -19.47
C GLU A 288 10.11 -6.30 -18.99
N ALA A 289 10.86 -6.69 -17.95
CA ALA A 289 10.83 -8.05 -17.44
C ALA A 289 9.50 -8.33 -16.72
N PRO A 290 8.98 -9.57 -16.75
CA PRO A 290 7.88 -9.97 -15.87
C PRO A 290 8.28 -9.82 -14.40
N SER A 291 7.30 -9.53 -13.55
CA SER A 291 7.47 -9.47 -12.10
C SER A 291 7.91 -10.82 -11.52
N VAL A 292 8.47 -10.80 -10.30
CA VAL A 292 8.89 -12.04 -9.62
C VAL A 292 7.69 -12.99 -9.44
N ALA A 293 6.52 -12.44 -9.11
CA ALA A 293 5.30 -13.21 -8.99
C ALA A 293 4.87 -13.82 -10.34
N ALA A 294 4.92 -13.06 -11.44
CA ALA A 294 4.59 -13.58 -12.76
C ALA A 294 5.53 -14.71 -13.16
N ARG A 295 6.83 -14.57 -12.91
CA ARG A 295 7.82 -15.65 -13.15
C ARG A 295 7.55 -16.89 -12.30
N ALA A 296 7.22 -16.72 -11.03
CA ALA A 296 6.85 -17.85 -10.16
C ALA A 296 5.60 -18.56 -10.68
N VAL A 297 4.57 -17.81 -11.07
CA VAL A 297 3.33 -18.38 -11.65
C VAL A 297 3.59 -19.05 -13.00
N GLN A 298 4.54 -18.55 -13.81
CA GLN A 298 4.94 -19.18 -15.08
C GLN A 298 5.45 -20.61 -14.89
N THR A 299 6.06 -20.92 -13.75
CA THR A 299 6.59 -22.26 -13.46
C THR A 299 5.53 -23.35 -13.34
N PHE A 300 4.24 -23.01 -13.22
CA PHE A 300 3.16 -24.01 -13.13
C PHE A 300 1.90 -23.68 -13.97
N LEU A 301 1.71 -22.43 -14.41
CA LEU A 301 0.61 -22.04 -15.32
C LEU A 301 1.07 -21.68 -16.74
N GLY A 302 2.39 -21.73 -17.01
CA GLY A 302 2.95 -21.44 -18.33
C GLY A 302 2.46 -20.11 -18.90
N SER A 303 1.87 -20.15 -20.11
CA SER A 303 1.44 -18.96 -20.85
C SER A 303 0.31 -18.17 -20.18
N ARG A 304 -0.46 -18.77 -19.27
CA ARG A 304 -1.55 -18.07 -18.55
C ARG A 304 -1.06 -17.20 -17.40
N ALA A 305 0.19 -17.35 -17.00
CA ALA A 305 0.74 -16.72 -15.81
C ALA A 305 0.76 -15.19 -15.86
N VAL A 306 1.00 -14.59 -17.03
CA VAL A 306 1.02 -13.12 -17.18
C VAL A 306 -0.37 -12.54 -16.90
N ALA A 307 -1.41 -13.11 -17.49
CA ALA A 307 -2.79 -12.66 -17.28
C ALA A 307 -3.24 -12.86 -15.82
N VAL A 308 -2.90 -13.99 -15.21
CA VAL A 308 -3.21 -14.27 -13.79
C VAL A 308 -2.47 -13.29 -12.87
N ALA A 309 -1.19 -13.06 -13.09
CA ALA A 309 -0.42 -12.11 -12.29
C ALA A 309 -0.95 -10.68 -12.44
N ALA A 310 -1.28 -10.24 -13.65
CA ALA A 310 -1.88 -8.93 -13.90
C ALA A 310 -3.22 -8.77 -13.15
N LEU A 311 -4.07 -9.79 -13.14
CA LEU A 311 -5.33 -9.77 -12.39
C LEU A 311 -5.09 -9.67 -10.88
N ILE A 312 -4.13 -10.41 -10.34
CA ILE A 312 -3.76 -10.35 -8.93
C ILE A 312 -3.25 -8.95 -8.57
N PHE A 313 -2.41 -8.35 -9.43
CA PHE A 313 -1.89 -6.99 -9.21
C PHE A 313 -2.99 -5.95 -9.29
N LEU A 314 -3.96 -6.13 -10.18
CA LEU A 314 -5.12 -5.28 -10.32
C LEU A 314 -5.97 -5.31 -9.04
N ILE A 315 -6.35 -6.50 -8.56
CA ILE A 315 -7.09 -6.68 -7.30
C ILE A 315 -6.30 -6.05 -6.14
N SER A 316 -4.98 -6.24 -6.13
CA SER A 316 -4.14 -5.70 -5.08
C SER A 316 -4.13 -4.17 -5.06
N THR A 317 -3.89 -3.57 -6.22
CA THR A 317 -3.81 -2.12 -6.40
C THR A 317 -5.13 -1.44 -6.10
N VAL A 318 -6.24 -2.02 -6.55
CA VAL A 318 -7.59 -1.52 -6.27
C VAL A 318 -7.91 -1.56 -4.77
N GLY A 319 -7.52 -2.63 -4.06
CA GLY A 319 -7.65 -2.71 -2.60
C GLY A 319 -6.83 -1.66 -1.85
N SER A 320 -5.60 -1.38 -2.31
CA SER A 320 -4.77 -0.33 -1.70
C SER A 320 -5.32 1.06 -2.02
N LEU A 321 -5.86 1.27 -3.23
CA LEU A 321 -6.52 2.51 -3.66
C LEU A 321 -7.72 2.84 -2.75
N ASN A 322 -8.64 1.88 -2.57
CA ASN A 322 -9.82 2.06 -1.73
C ASN A 322 -9.45 2.42 -0.28
N GLY A 323 -8.56 1.64 0.33
CA GLY A 323 -8.12 1.88 1.70
C GLY A 323 -7.42 3.22 1.87
N THR A 324 -6.61 3.64 0.89
CA THR A 324 -5.93 4.94 0.91
C THR A 324 -6.91 6.10 0.79
N ILE A 325 -7.89 6.02 -0.12
CA ILE A 325 -8.96 7.03 -0.25
C ILE A 325 -9.73 7.15 1.07
N LEU A 326 -10.10 6.01 1.67
CA LEU A 326 -10.81 5.97 2.95
C LEU A 326 -9.97 6.65 4.04
N ALA A 327 -8.75 6.19 4.31
CA ALA A 327 -7.94 6.69 5.41
C ALA A 327 -7.59 8.18 5.27
N ARG A 328 -7.10 8.61 4.09
CA ARG A 328 -6.54 9.96 3.93
C ARG A 328 -7.56 11.08 3.98
N ALA A 329 -8.81 10.81 3.61
CA ALA A 329 -9.88 11.81 3.71
C ALA A 329 -10.07 12.32 5.16
N ARG A 330 -9.75 11.50 6.17
CA ARG A 330 -9.94 11.83 7.59
C ARG A 330 -8.92 12.85 8.10
N VAL A 331 -7.72 12.90 7.52
CA VAL A 331 -6.72 13.93 7.86
C VAL A 331 -7.22 15.31 7.45
N SER A 332 -7.71 15.43 6.21
CA SER A 332 -8.27 16.69 5.69
C SER A 332 -9.51 17.12 6.49
N TYR A 333 -10.38 16.17 6.84
CA TYR A 333 -11.53 16.42 7.71
C TYR A 333 -11.11 16.95 9.09
N ALA A 334 -10.12 16.32 9.73
CA ALA A 334 -9.66 16.72 11.06
C ALA A 334 -9.04 18.12 11.06
N ALA A 335 -8.19 18.41 10.08
CA ALA A 335 -7.59 19.74 9.92
C ALA A 335 -8.65 20.82 9.59
N ALA A 336 -9.66 20.48 8.79
CA ALA A 336 -10.79 21.37 8.53
C ALA A 336 -11.62 21.61 9.80
N ARG A 337 -11.95 20.58 10.59
CA ARG A 337 -12.66 20.71 11.87
C ARG A 337 -11.94 21.68 12.81
N ASP A 338 -10.61 21.65 12.79
CA ASP A 338 -9.76 22.46 13.67
C ASP A 338 -9.54 23.91 13.16
N GLY A 339 -10.08 24.29 12.00
CA GLY A 339 -10.03 25.67 11.52
C GLY A 339 -8.82 26.01 10.64
N LEU A 340 -8.01 25.02 10.26
CA LEU A 340 -6.74 25.22 9.56
C LEU A 340 -6.89 25.51 8.06
N PHE A 341 -7.99 25.10 7.43
CA PHE A 341 -8.32 25.47 6.05
C PHE A 341 -9.27 26.67 6.03
N ALA A 342 -9.09 27.59 5.07
CA ALA A 342 -9.86 28.85 4.99
C ALA A 342 -11.40 28.64 5.01
N GLY A 343 -11.90 27.52 4.48
CA GLY A 343 -13.32 27.14 4.50
C GLY A 343 -13.87 26.71 5.87
N ALA A 344 -13.02 26.30 6.81
CA ALA A 344 -13.43 25.86 8.15
C ALA A 344 -14.02 27.00 9.01
N ARG A 345 -13.57 28.23 8.77
CA ARG A 345 -14.11 29.43 9.43
C ARG A 345 -15.55 29.73 8.99
N LEU A 346 -15.97 29.30 7.79
CA LEU A 346 -17.35 29.47 7.29
C LEU A 346 -18.33 28.51 7.98
N LEU A 347 -17.92 27.26 8.23
CA LEU A 347 -18.73 26.28 8.97
C LEU A 347 -18.96 26.71 10.44
N ARG A 348 -17.95 27.32 11.09
CA ARG A 348 -18.10 27.90 12.43
C ARG A 348 -19.02 29.13 12.48
N ARG A 349 -19.12 29.91 11.40
CA ARG A 349 -20.02 31.08 11.31
C ARG A 349 -21.48 30.70 11.09
N GLY A 350 -21.76 29.58 10.42
CA GLY A 350 -23.13 29.04 10.29
C GLY A 350 -23.70 28.53 11.60
N ALA A 351 -22.88 27.88 12.44
CA ALA A 351 -23.31 27.35 13.73
C ALA A 351 -23.55 28.42 14.81
N ARG A 352 -22.83 29.57 14.76
CA ARG A 352 -23.01 30.69 15.71
C ARG A 352 -24.18 31.62 15.40
N ARG A 353 -24.84 31.47 14.25
CA ARG A 353 -26.06 32.22 13.88
C ARG A 353 -27.36 31.44 14.12
N ALA A 354 -27.24 30.21 14.63
CA ALA A 354 -28.36 29.30 14.92
C ALA A 354 -28.51 29.02 16.43
N VAL A 355 -27.94 29.88 17.27
CA VAL A 355 -28.15 29.98 18.73
C VAL A 355 -28.60 31.41 18.99
#